data_AF-A0AAD9FFG2-F1
#
_entry.id   AF-A0AAD9FFG2-F1
#
_cell.length_a   1.000
_cell.length_b   1.000
_cell.length_c   1.000
_cell.angle_alpha   90.00
_cell.angle_beta   90.00
_cell.angle_gamma   90.00
#
_symmetry.space_group_name_H-M   'P 1'
#
loop_
_entity.id
_entity.type
_entity.pdbx_description
1 polymer ?
#
loop_
_entity_poly.entity_id
_entity_poly.type
_entity_poly.pdbx_seq_one_letter_code
_entity_poly.pdbx_strand_id
1 'polypeptide(L)' 'MANNTAEHPPGNSVAEGNHDGDFGVTVMDLRELMELRSAEGVSKIQDTHGDVQGLCRRLKTSPIE' A
#
# COMPACT_ATOMS: atom_id res chain seq x y z
N MET A 1 48.94 0.05 15.46
CA MET A 1 47.94 -0.59 14.57
C MET A 1 46.84 -1.16 15.46
N ALA A 2 45.65 -0.56 15.47
CA ALA A 2 44.51 -1.05 16.24
C ALA A 2 43.39 -1.40 15.25
N ASN A 3 43.07 -2.69 15.12
CA ASN A 3 41.95 -3.16 14.31
C ASN A 3 40.75 -3.34 15.24
N ASN A 4 39.73 -2.50 15.08
CA ASN A 4 38.48 -2.59 15.81
C ASN A 4 37.53 -3.51 15.04
N THR A 5 37.43 -4.76 15.46
CA THR A 5 36.32 -5.62 15.04
C THR A 5 35.08 -5.17 15.80
N ALA A 6 34.34 -4.23 15.23
CA ALA A 6 32.97 -3.95 15.65
C ALA A 6 32.09 -5.09 15.12
N GLU A 7 31.87 -6.09 15.97
CA GLU A 7 30.79 -7.06 15.82
C GLU A 7 29.47 -6.30 15.95
N HIS A 8 29.01 -5.67 14.87
CA HIS A 8 27.64 -5.23 14.75
C HIS A 8 26.78 -6.46 14.46
N PRO A 9 25.83 -6.82 15.34
CA PRO A 9 24.82 -7.82 14.97
C PRO A 9 24.08 -7.29 13.73
N PRO A 10 23.69 -8.16 12.78
CA PRO A 10 22.87 -7.73 11.65
C PRO A 10 21.49 -7.36 12.19
N GLY A 11 21.34 -6.09 12.59
CA GLY A 11 20.06 -5.41 12.71
C GLY A 11 19.49 -5.19 11.32
N ASN A 12 19.16 -6.27 10.63
CA ASN A 12 18.49 -6.25 9.34
C ASN A 12 17.17 -7.00 9.47
N SER A 13 16.33 -6.53 10.38
CA SER A 13 14.88 -6.56 10.13
C SER A 13 14.57 -5.40 9.20
N VAL A 14 15.16 -5.40 8.00
CA VAL A 14 14.34 -5.02 6.85
C VAL A 14 13.29 -6.12 6.81
N ALA A 15 12.18 -5.88 7.50
CA ALA A 15 10.95 -6.37 6.98
C ALA A 15 10.86 -5.72 5.59
N GLU A 16 11.49 -6.36 4.59
CA GLU A 16 10.85 -6.56 3.30
C GLU A 16 9.54 -7.29 3.61
N GLY A 17 8.63 -6.57 4.26
CA GLY A 17 7.22 -6.82 4.13
C GLY A 17 7.01 -6.58 2.66
N ASN A 18 6.99 -7.68 1.93
CA ASN A 18 6.23 -7.93 0.73
C ASN A 18 4.93 -7.11 0.75
N HIS A 19 5.01 -5.79 0.51
CA HIS A 19 3.90 -4.84 0.57
C HIS A 19 2.91 -5.09 -0.58
N ASP A 20 3.21 -6.06 -1.43
CA ASP A 20 2.39 -6.62 -2.48
C ASP A 20 1.37 -7.67 -1.99
N GLY A 21 1.39 -8.06 -0.71
CA GLY A 21 0.53 -9.16 -0.20
C GLY A 21 -0.59 -8.77 0.78
N ASP A 22 -0.57 -7.56 1.34
CA ASP A 22 -1.42 -7.22 2.50
C ASP A 22 -2.62 -6.33 2.15
N PHE A 23 -2.44 -5.45 1.17
CA PHE A 23 -3.48 -4.59 0.66
C PHE A 23 -4.05 -5.24 -0.60
N GLY A 24 -5.36 -5.52 -0.62
CA GLY A 24 -6.04 -6.15 -1.76
C GLY A 24 -6.11 -5.28 -3.02
N VAL A 25 -5.25 -4.26 -3.13
CA VAL A 25 -5.16 -3.25 -4.17
C VAL A 25 -3.69 -2.92 -4.43
N THR A 26 -3.31 -2.82 -5.70
CA THR A 26 -1.93 -2.51 -6.08
C THR A 26 -1.73 -1.00 -6.21
N VAL A 27 -0.48 -0.54 -6.07
CA VAL A 27 -0.14 0.87 -6.34
C VAL A 27 -0.46 1.30 -7.77
N MET A 28 -0.47 0.36 -8.72
CA MET A 28 -0.81 0.62 -10.12
C MET A 28 -2.31 0.90 -10.27
N ASP A 29 -3.16 0.10 -9.60
CA ASP A 29 -4.62 0.32 -9.56
C ASP A 29 -4.97 1.68 -8.93
N LEU A 30 -4.28 2.04 -7.84
CA LEU A 30 -4.44 3.35 -7.21
C LEU A 30 -4.01 4.50 -8.11
N ARG A 31 -2.91 4.33 -8.84
CA ARG A 31 -2.45 5.33 -9.81
C ARG A 31 -3.47 5.52 -10.91
N GLU A 32 -3.95 4.44 -11.52
CA GLU A 32 -4.99 4.50 -12.55
C GLU A 32 -6.23 5.22 -12.02
N LEU A 33 -6.64 4.92 -10.78
CA LEU A 33 -7.75 5.58 -10.13
C LEU A 33 -7.54 7.09 -9.92
N MET A 34 -6.33 7.50 -9.50
CA MET A 34 -5.97 8.92 -9.31
C MET A 34 -5.79 9.69 -10.62
N GLU A 35 -5.53 8.99 -11.74
CA GLU A 35 -5.49 9.59 -13.07
C GLU A 35 -6.91 9.94 -13.58
N LEU A 36 -7.93 9.23 -13.10
CA LEU A 36 -9.34 9.53 -13.36
C LEU A 36 -9.81 10.74 -12.54
N ARG A 37 -10.64 11.60 -13.13
CA ARG A 37 -11.20 12.78 -12.45
C ARG A 37 -12.70 12.63 -12.20
N SER A 38 -13.15 13.18 -11.08
CA SER A 38 -14.58 13.34 -10.76
C SER A 38 -15.35 12.01 -10.88
N ALA A 39 -16.47 11.99 -11.61
CA ALA A 39 -17.37 10.83 -11.70
C ALA A 39 -16.71 9.56 -12.28
N GLU A 40 -15.71 9.70 -13.15
CA GLU A 40 -14.99 8.58 -13.77
C GLU A 40 -14.27 7.74 -12.71
N GLY A 41 -13.62 8.40 -11.74
CA GLY A 41 -12.95 7.72 -10.63
C GLY A 41 -13.94 6.98 -9.74
N VAL A 42 -15.07 7.63 -9.42
CA VAL A 42 -16.13 7.01 -8.61
C VAL A 42 -16.72 5.78 -9.31
N SER A 43 -16.99 5.86 -10.62
CA SER A 43 -17.50 4.71 -11.39
C SER A 43 -16.49 3.56 -11.41
N LYS A 44 -15.20 3.86 -11.54
CA LYS A 44 -14.14 2.84 -11.52
C LYS A 44 -14.05 2.13 -10.18
N ILE A 45 -14.15 2.87 -9.06
CA ILE A 45 -14.20 2.28 -7.71
C ILE A 45 -15.40 1.35 -7.58
N GLN A 46 -16.57 1.77 -8.06
CA GLN A 46 -17.79 0.96 -7.98
C GLN A 46 -17.68 -0.33 -8.81
N ASP A 47 -17.06 -0.26 -9.99
CA ASP A 47 -16.83 -1.43 -10.86
C ASP A 47 -15.80 -2.41 -10.29
N THR A 48 -14.69 -1.89 -9.78
CA THR A 48 -13.53 -2.72 -9.35
C THR A 48 -13.57 -3.14 -7.89
N HIS A 49 -14.05 -2.26 -7.02
CA HIS A 49 -14.04 -2.42 -5.56
C HIS A 49 -15.45 -2.48 -4.96
N GLY A 50 -16.51 -2.32 -5.78
CA GLY A 50 -17.91 -2.32 -5.38
C GLY A 50 -18.38 -0.99 -4.81
N ASP A 51 -17.61 -0.43 -3.88
CA ASP A 51 -17.87 0.89 -3.27
C ASP A 51 -16.60 1.45 -2.60
N VAL A 52 -16.61 2.73 -2.22
CA VAL A 52 -15.56 3.40 -1.44
C VAL A 52 -15.26 2.64 -0.13
N GLN A 53 -16.27 2.07 0.52
CA GLN A 53 -16.08 1.22 1.71
C GLN A 53 -15.22 -0.02 1.41
N GLY A 54 -15.44 -0.65 0.25
CA GLY A 54 -14.69 -1.81 -0.20
C GLY A 54 -13.22 -1.49 -0.46
N LEU A 55 -12.97 -0.33 -1.08
CA LEU A 55 -11.62 0.19 -1.27
C LEU A 55 -10.93 0.49 0.07
N CYS A 56 -11.60 1.19 0.99
CA CYS A 56 -11.05 1.47 2.33
C CYS A 56 -10.73 0.18 3.11
N ARG A 57 -11.60 -0.83 3.06
CA ARG A 57 -11.36 -2.14 3.68
C ARG A 57 -10.08 -2.80 3.16
N ARG A 58 -9.84 -2.74 1.84
CA ARG A 58 -8.63 -3.28 1.20
C ARG A 58 -7.38 -2.47 1.50
N LEU A 59 -7.53 -1.15 1.64
CA LEU A 59 -6.49 -0.23 2.07
C LEU A 59 -6.26 -0.25 3.60
N LYS A 60 -7.07 -1.02 4.35
CA LYS A 60 -7.10 -1.03 5.82
C LYS A 60 -7.24 0.37 6.42
N THR A 61 -7.95 1.26 5.72
CA THR A 61 -8.26 2.62 6.16
C THR A 61 -9.69 2.71 6.65
N SER A 62 -9.94 3.61 7.59
CA SER A 62 -11.31 3.97 7.94
C SER A 62 -11.93 4.79 6.80
N PRO A 63 -13.16 4.50 6.37
CA PRO A 63 -13.86 5.30 5.37
C PRO A 63 -14.49 6.58 5.96
N ILE A 64 -14.25 6.82 7.25
CA ILE A 64 -14.72 7.94 8.04
C ILE A 64 -13.44 8.65 8.52
N GLU A 65 -13.38 9.97 8.35
CA GLU A 65 -12.34 10.82 8.96
C GLU A 65 -12.54 10.96 10.48
#